data_AF-A0A941QM14-F1
#
_entry.id   AF-A0A941QM14-F1
#
_cell.length_a   1.000
_cell.length_b   1.000
_cell.length_c   1.000
_cell.angle_alpha   90.00
_cell.angle_beta   90.00
_cell.angle_gamma   90.00
#
_symmetry.space_group_name_H-M   'P 1'
#
loop_
_entity.id
_entity.type
_entity.pdbx_description
1 polymer ?
#
loop_
_entity_poly.entity_id
_entity_poly.type
_entity_poly.pdbx_seq_one_letter_code
_entity_poly.pdbx_strand_id
1 'polypeptide(L)' 'MTTLAAPRRLYHFIPLIGWILRDLERDFRGHIGYAALIVLTAMVLAVKTWGLVALGLTALALVPVMFVILILLTRG' A
#
# COMPACT_ATOMS: atom_id res chain seq x y z
N MET A 1 23.05 -24.92 -16.95
CA MET A 1 22.56 -24.47 -15.64
C MET A 1 21.49 -23.43 -15.86
N THR A 2 20.22 -23.85 -16.00
CA THR A 2 19.08 -22.93 -16.14
C THR A 2 18.65 -22.52 -14.74
N THR A 3 18.97 -21.29 -14.33
CA THR A 3 18.45 -20.72 -13.09
C THR A 3 16.94 -20.53 -13.27
N LEU A 4 16.14 -21.34 -12.58
CA LEU A 4 14.69 -21.10 -12.54
C LEU A 4 14.49 -19.80 -11.78
N ALA A 5 14.23 -18.71 -12.51
CA ALA A 5 13.89 -17.42 -11.93
C ALA A 5 12.74 -17.65 -10.94
N ALA A 6 12.94 -17.27 -9.68
CA ALA A 6 11.92 -17.41 -8.64
C ALA A 6 10.58 -16.82 -9.14
N PRO A 7 9.44 -17.48 -8.87
CA PRO A 7 8.15 -17.08 -9.42
C PRO A 7 7.89 -15.60 -9.06
N ARG A 8 7.87 -14.74 -10.08
CA ARG A 8 7.59 -13.31 -9.92
C ARG A 8 6.16 -13.19 -9.42
N ARG A 9 6.00 -12.87 -8.12
CA ARG A 9 4.67 -12.77 -7.48
C ARG A 9 3.77 -11.84 -8.28
N LEU A 10 2.51 -12.23 -8.49
CA LEU A 10 1.56 -11.52 -9.35
C LEU A 10 1.40 -10.02 -8.97
N TYR A 11 1.59 -9.69 -7.70
CA TYR A 11 1.52 -8.33 -7.16
C TYR A 11 2.62 -7.39 -7.69
N HIS A 12 3.73 -7.92 -8.24
CA HIS A 12 4.79 -7.12 -8.86
C HIS A 12 4.42 -6.56 -10.23
N PHE A 13 3.33 -7.03 -10.85
CA PHE A 13 2.88 -6.56 -12.15
C PHE A 13 1.99 -5.31 -12.07
N ILE A 14 1.57 -4.91 -10.87
CA ILE A 14 0.79 -3.68 -10.68
C ILE A 14 1.76 -2.50 -10.82
N PRO A 15 1.62 -1.62 -11.83
CA PRO A 15 2.65 -0.64 -12.16
C PRO A 15 2.92 0.36 -11.03
N LEU A 16 1.88 0.77 -10.29
CA LEU A 16 2.00 1.70 -9.17
C LEU A 16 2.40 0.99 -7.85
N ILE A 17 1.70 -0.10 -7.51
CA ILE A 17 1.88 -0.79 -6.22
C ILE A 17 3.11 -1.69 -6.23
N GLY A 18 3.35 -2.41 -7.33
CA GLY A 18 4.46 -3.34 -7.47
C GLY A 18 5.84 -2.68 -7.54
N TRP A 19 5.92 -1.38 -7.85
CA TRP A 19 7.17 -0.63 -7.71
C TRP A 19 7.48 -0.32 -6.25
N ILE A 20 6.53 0.23 -5.49
CA ILE A 20 6.69 0.50 -4.06
C ILE A 20 7.02 -0.77 -3.27
N LEU A 21 6.34 -1.88 -3.58
CA LEU A 21 6.61 -3.17 -2.92
C LEU A 21 8.04 -3.66 -3.17
N ARG A 22 8.54 -3.56 -4.40
CA ARG A 22 9.92 -3.93 -4.73
C ARG A 22 10.95 -3.07 -4.00
N ASP A 23 10.68 -1.78 -3.89
CA ASP A 23 11.57 -0.85 -3.18
C ASP A 23 11.61 -1.18 -1.68
N LEU A 24 10.45 -1.49 -1.11
CA LEU A 24 10.31 -1.84 0.29
C LEU A 24 10.87 -3.24 0.63
N GLU A 25 10.81 -4.19 -0.30
CA GLU A 25 11.46 -5.51 -0.20
C GLU A 25 13.00 -5.39 -0.21
N ARG A 26 13.54 -4.37 -0.89
CA ARG A 26 14.98 -4.17 -1.02
C ARG A 26 15.59 -3.53 0.23
N ASP A 27 14.94 -2.52 0.81
CA ASP A 27 15.29 -1.99 2.14
C ASP A 27 14.06 -1.39 2.83
N PHE A 28 13.46 -2.16 3.74
CA PHE A 28 12.27 -1.73 4.47
C PHE A 28 12.53 -0.51 5.35
N ARG A 29 13.63 -0.48 6.10
CA ARG A 29 13.88 0.60 7.08
C ARG A 29 14.24 1.91 6.40
N GLY A 30 14.98 1.85 5.29
CA GLY A 30 15.30 3.04 4.50
C GLY A 30 14.10 3.57 3.71
N HIS A 31 13.25 2.69 3.17
CA HIS A 31 12.22 3.08 2.20
C HIS A 31 10.81 3.25 2.77
N ILE A 32 10.52 2.77 3.99
CA ILE A 32 9.17 2.90 4.59
C ILE A 32 8.73 4.37 4.76
N GLY A 33 9.65 5.27 5.12
CA GLY A 33 9.37 6.69 5.26
C GLY A 33 8.97 7.34 3.94
N TYR A 34 9.65 6.99 2.85
CA TYR A 34 9.33 7.48 1.51
C TYR A 34 7.99 6.91 1.02
N ALA A 35 7.71 5.63 1.27
CA ALA A 35 6.42 5.04 0.94
C ALA A 35 5.26 5.76 1.65
N ALA A 36 5.40 6.03 2.96
CA ALA A 36 4.42 6.80 3.72
C ALA A 36 4.26 8.23 3.17
N LEU A 37 5.36 8.90 2.81
CA LEU A 37 5.33 10.24 2.23
C LEU A 37 4.61 10.29 0.87
N ILE A 38 4.82 9.27 0.01
CA ILE A 38 4.13 9.15 -1.28
C ILE A 38 2.62 9.00 -1.05
N VAL A 39 2.21 8.12 -0.13
CA VAL A 39 0.79 7.92 0.21
C VAL A 39 0.17 9.21 0.75
N LEU A 40 0.87 9.91 1.65
CA LEU A 40 0.42 11.20 2.19
C LEU A 40 0.27 12.24 1.08
N THR A 41 1.23 12.33 0.16
CA THR A 41 1.18 13.28 -0.95
C THR A 41 0.03 12.95 -1.91
N ALA A 42 -0.18 11.66 -2.23
CA ALA A 42 -1.32 11.21 -3.02
C ALA A 42 -2.65 11.57 -2.35
N MET A 43 -2.75 11.46 -1.02
CA MET A 43 -3.93 11.90 -0.26
C MET A 43 -4.14 13.41 -0.38
N VAL A 44 -3.10 14.22 -0.18
CA VAL A 44 -3.20 15.68 -0.32
C VAL A 44 -3.66 16.07 -1.72
N LEU A 45 -3.14 15.41 -2.76
CA LEU A 45 -3.59 15.63 -4.14
C LEU A 45 -5.05 15.22 -4.33
N ALA A 46 -5.47 14.08 -3.80
CA ALA A 46 -6.86 13.64 -3.86
C ALA A 46 -7.81 14.64 -3.18
N VAL A 47 -7.44 15.16 -2.00
CA VAL A 47 -8.21 16.20 -1.31
C VAL A 47 -8.21 17.51 -2.08
N LYS A 48 -7.10 17.91 -2.71
CA LYS A 48 -7.06 19.10 -3.57
C LYS A 48 -7.96 18.96 -4.80
N THR A 49 -8.07 17.76 -5.37
CA THR A 49 -8.89 17.52 -6.58
C THR A 49 -10.37 17.32 -6.27
N TRP A 50 -10.71 16.63 -5.16
CA TRP A 50 -12.09 16.17 -4.87
C TRP A 50 -12.65 16.66 -3.52
N GLY A 51 -11.86 17.43 -2.76
CA GLY A 51 -12.26 17.97 -1.46
C GLY A 51 -12.49 16.88 -0.41
N LEU A 52 -13.53 17.08 0.42
CA LEU A 52 -13.88 16.20 1.53
C LEU A 52 -14.26 14.78 1.08
N VAL A 53 -14.77 14.62 -0.14
CA VAL A 53 -15.18 13.31 -0.69
C VAL A 53 -14.00 12.33 -0.74
N ALA A 54 -12.78 12.81 -1.05
CA ALA A 54 -11.59 11.96 -1.06
C ALA A 54 -11.29 11.33 0.31
N LEU A 55 -11.49 12.10 1.39
CA LEU A 55 -11.33 11.60 2.75
C LEU A 55 -12.42 10.58 3.10
N GLY A 56 -13.67 10.88 2.73
CA GLY A 56 -14.80 9.95 2.94
C GLY A 56 -14.61 8.62 2.23
N LEU A 57 -14.18 8.63 0.96
CA LEU A 57 -13.90 7.42 0.20
C LEU A 57 -12.69 6.66 0.74
N THR A 58 -11.65 7.35 1.21
CA THR A 58 -10.51 6.67 1.82
C THR A 58 -10.89 6.02 3.15
N ALA A 59 -11.67 6.70 3.99
CA ALA A 59 -12.20 6.11 5.22
C ALA A 59 -13.08 4.88 4.92
N LEU A 60 -13.94 4.96 3.89
CA LEU A 60 -14.74 3.83 3.44
C LEU A 60 -13.89 2.66 2.95
N ALA A 61 -12.83 2.92 2.20
CA ALA A 61 -11.89 1.89 1.74
C ALA A 61 -11.13 1.22 2.90
N LEU A 62 -10.94 1.93 4.02
CA LEU A 62 -10.32 1.38 5.24
C LEU A 62 -11.26 0.54 6.09
N VAL A 63 -12.59 0.60 5.89
CA VAL A 63 -13.57 -0.21 6.64
C VAL A 63 -13.23 -1.71 6.67
N PRO A 64 -12.98 -2.41 5.54
CA PRO A 64 -12.59 -3.82 5.57
C PRO A 64 -11.27 -4.05 6.30
N VAL A 65 -10.32 -3.10 6.23
CA VAL A 65 -9.05 -3.18 6.97
C VAL A 65 -9.30 -3.16 8.47
N MET A 66 -10.17 -2.27 8.95
CA MET A 66 -10.57 -2.21 10.35
C MET A 66 -11.24 -3.51 10.80
N PHE A 67 -12.14 -4.09 9.99
CA PHE A 67 -12.72 -5.41 10.29
C PHE A 67 -11.65 -6.49 10.42
N VAL A 68 -10.70 -6.56 9.48
CA VAL A 68 -9.59 -7.52 9.55
C VAL A 68 -8.77 -7.32 10.83
N ILE A 69 -8.41 -6.08 11.16
CA ILE A 69 -7.67 -5.76 12.38
C ILE A 69 -8.43 -6.22 13.62
N LEU A 70 -9.73 -5.93 13.72
CA LEU A 70 -10.57 -6.32 14.85
C LEU A 70 -10.70 -7.85 14.97
N ILE A 71 -10.86 -8.55 13.85
CA ILE A 71 -10.90 -10.02 13.83
C ILE A 71 -9.56 -10.60 14.29
N LEU A 72 -8.44 -10.06 13.81
CA LEU A 72 -7.10 -10.48 14.22
C LEU A 72 -6.87 -10.23 15.71
N LEU A 73 -7.26 -9.06 16.22
CA LEU A 73 -7.16 -8.70 17.63
C LEU A 73 -7.99 -9.65 18.51
N THR A 74 -9.16 -10.09 18.03
CA THR A 74 -10.01 -11.04 18.75
C THR A 74 -9.37 -12.44 18.82
N ARG A 75 -8.43 -12.77 17.93
CA ARG A 75 -7.78 -14.08 17.85
C ARG A 75 -6.53 -14.24 18.73
N GLY A 76 -5.99 -13.15 19.27
CA GLY A 76 -4.76 -13.17 20.08
C GLY A 76 -3.51 -13.11 19.25
#